data_AF-A0A090VAD8-F1
#
_entry.id   AF-A0A090VAD8-F1
#
_cell.length_a   1.000
_cell.length_b   1.000
_cell.length_c   1.000
_cell.angle_alpha   90.00
_cell.angle_beta   90.00
_cell.angle_gamma   90.00
#
_symmetry.space_group_name_H-M   'P 1'
#
loop_
_entity.id
_entity.type
_entity.pdbx_description
1 polymer ?
#
loop_
_entity_poly.entity_id
_entity_poly.type
_entity_poly.pdbx_seq_one_letter_code
_entity_poly.pdbx_strand_id
1 'polypeptide(L)'
;MNKTISKSVFAGIIATAAMTIIMLMAPNIGMPEMAPWKILSSALIVSVVEGWILHFVMGILLAFGYSYVFAPSVNIQNTWIKGVVFGIAAVVVAQIGMKLMGMVFEMPPMDGSIPMRLIAMLIGHIVFGIVTVKIIGK
;
A
#
# COMPACT_ATOMS: atom_id res chain seq x y z
N MET A 1 -14.82 -0.43 21.46
CA MET A 1 -13.80 0.02 20.48
C MET A 1 -14.34 1.21 19.70
N ASN A 2 -13.55 2.27 19.49
CA ASN A 2 -13.98 3.43 18.69
C ASN A 2 -14.31 2.99 17.26
N LYS A 3 -15.51 3.30 16.75
CA LYS A 3 -15.98 2.87 15.42
C LYS A 3 -15.01 3.26 14.30
N THR A 4 -14.34 4.41 14.40
CA THR A 4 -13.34 4.85 13.42
C THR A 4 -12.10 3.98 13.44
N ILE A 5 -11.62 3.60 14.63
CA ILE A 5 -10.45 2.72 14.78
C ILE A 5 -10.74 1.36 14.15
N SER A 6 -11.87 0.75 14.51
CA SER A 6 -12.28 -0.55 13.96
C SER A 6 -12.41 -0.52 12.44
N LYS A 7 -13.02 0.53 11.90
CA LYS A 7 -13.16 0.71 10.45
C LYS A 7 -11.81 0.89 9.76
N SER A 8 -10.90 1.67 10.32
CA SER A 8 -9.56 1.86 9.74
C SER A 8 -8.74 0.57 9.71
N VAL A 9 -8.76 -0.21 10.80
CA VAL A 9 -8.07 -1.51 10.82
C VAL A 9 -8.66 -2.45 9.77
N PHE A 10 -10.00 -2.56 9.74
CA PHE A 10 -10.68 -3.39 8.74
C PHE A 10 -10.40 -2.93 7.31
N ALA A 11 -10.45 -1.62 7.06
CA ALA A 11 -10.14 -1.04 5.75
C ALA A 11 -8.71 -1.34 5.31
N GLY A 12 -7.72 -1.17 6.20
CA GLY A 12 -6.33 -1.46 5.90
C GLY A 12 -6.09 -2.93 5.54
N ILE A 13 -6.71 -3.87 6.27
CA ILE A 13 -6.60 -5.29 5.97
C ILE A 13 -7.20 -5.62 4.60
N ILE A 14 -8.45 -5.20 4.35
CA ILE A 14 -9.15 -5.53 3.11
C ILE A 14 -8.52 -4.83 1.90
N ALA A 15 -8.12 -3.58 2.04
CA ALA A 15 -7.44 -2.84 0.98
C ALA A 15 -6.07 -3.43 0.64
N THR A 16 -5.28 -3.84 1.64
CA THR A 16 -4.01 -4.52 1.42
C THR A 16 -4.19 -5.87 0.75
N ALA A 17 -5.20 -6.65 1.15
CA ALA A 17 -5.52 -7.91 0.50
C ALA A 17 -5.91 -7.70 -0.98
N ALA A 18 -6.79 -6.72 -1.26
CA ALA A 18 -7.20 -6.39 -2.63
C ALA A 18 -6.01 -5.96 -3.50
N MET A 19 -5.15 -5.07 -3.00
CA MET A 19 -3.93 -4.67 -3.68
C MET A 19 -2.98 -5.86 -3.90
N THR A 20 -2.82 -6.72 -2.90
CA THR A 20 -1.95 -7.90 -2.97
C THR A 20 -2.38 -8.85 -4.07
N ILE A 21 -3.69 -9.06 -4.26
CA ILE A 21 -4.20 -9.90 -5.36
C ILE A 21 -3.75 -9.34 -6.71
N ILE A 22 -3.85 -8.02 -6.92
CA ILE A 22 -3.38 -7.37 -8.15
C ILE A 22 -1.87 -7.58 -8.34
N MET A 23 -1.11 -7.49 -7.27
CA MET A 23 0.35 -7.62 -7.31
C MET A 23 0.80 -9.06 -7.57
N LEU A 24 0.07 -10.05 -7.05
CA LEU A 24 0.28 -11.46 -7.39
C LEU A 24 -0.07 -11.77 -8.85
N MET A 25 -1.01 -11.04 -9.44
CA MET A 25 -1.37 -11.18 -10.85
C MET A 25 -0.44 -10.41 -11.81
N ALA A 26 0.26 -9.38 -11.32
CA ALA A 26 1.06 -8.49 -12.16
C ALA A 26 2.13 -9.22 -13.01
N PRO A 27 2.91 -10.18 -12.48
CA PRO A 27 3.84 -10.99 -13.29
C PRO A 27 3.20 -11.73 -14.45
N ASN A 28 1.96 -12.22 -14.26
CA ASN A 28 1.25 -13.01 -15.26
C ASN A 28 0.80 -12.20 -16.48
N ILE A 29 0.86 -10.87 -16.41
CA ILE A 29 0.56 -9.95 -17.50
C ILE A 29 1.80 -9.14 -17.94
N GLY A 30 2.99 -9.63 -17.60
CA GLY A 30 4.27 -9.06 -18.05
C GLY A 30 4.77 -7.87 -17.23
N MET A 31 4.11 -7.52 -16.11
CA MET A 31 4.64 -6.53 -15.17
C MET A 31 5.67 -7.14 -14.22
N PRO A 32 6.62 -6.37 -13.67
CA PRO A 32 7.60 -6.88 -12.73
C PRO A 32 6.93 -7.40 -11.45
N GLU A 33 7.55 -8.40 -10.83
CA GLU A 33 7.15 -8.83 -9.49
C GLU A 33 7.48 -7.72 -8.49
N MET A 34 6.44 -7.20 -7.84
CA MET A 34 6.57 -6.28 -6.73
C MET A 34 5.87 -6.92 -5.55
N ALA A 35 6.62 -7.59 -4.68
CA ALA A 35 6.09 -8.32 -3.53
C ALA A 35 6.61 -7.66 -2.22
N PRO A 36 5.88 -6.70 -1.64
CA PRO A 36 6.33 -5.94 -0.47
C PRO A 36 6.70 -6.84 0.71
N TRP A 37 5.99 -7.95 0.91
CA TRP A 37 6.33 -8.90 1.97
C TRP A 37 7.70 -9.56 1.74
N LYS A 38 8.08 -9.85 0.48
CA LYS A 38 9.43 -10.36 0.14
C LYS A 38 10.47 -9.27 0.30
N ILE A 39 10.17 -8.04 -0.13
CA ILE A 39 11.08 -6.90 0.00
C ILE A 39 11.39 -6.66 1.49
N LEU A 40 10.34 -6.61 2.32
CA LEU A 40 10.45 -6.42 3.77
C LEU A 40 11.17 -7.58 4.45
N SER A 41 10.86 -8.83 4.10
CA SER A 41 11.53 -9.99 4.71
C SER A 41 13.03 -10.00 4.40
N SER A 42 13.39 -9.73 3.14
CA SER A 42 14.79 -9.74 2.71
C SER A 42 15.58 -8.56 3.26
N ALA A 43 15.03 -7.34 3.20
CA ALA A 43 15.73 -6.14 3.67
C ALA A 43 15.96 -6.15 5.20
N LEU A 44 15.02 -6.70 5.97
CA LEU A 44 15.10 -6.77 7.43
C LEU A 44 15.71 -8.07 7.97
N ILE A 45 16.04 -9.02 7.09
CA ILE A 45 16.58 -10.35 7.46
C ILE A 45 15.64 -11.08 8.43
N VAL A 46 14.34 -11.08 8.10
CA VAL A 46 13.29 -11.75 8.86
C VAL A 46 12.59 -12.81 8.01
N SER A 47 11.76 -13.65 8.63
CA SER A 47 11.01 -14.67 7.90
C SER A 47 10.00 -14.05 6.92
N VAL A 48 9.62 -14.82 5.90
CA VAL A 48 8.58 -14.40 4.95
C VAL A 48 7.24 -14.15 5.65
N VAL A 49 6.94 -14.90 6.72
CA VAL A 49 5.73 -14.70 7.54
C VAL A 49 5.74 -13.32 8.20
N GLU A 50 6.89 -12.91 8.76
CA GLU A 50 7.05 -11.57 9.33
C GLU A 50 6.94 -10.48 8.26
N GLY A 51 7.49 -10.70 7.06
CA GLY A 51 7.31 -9.80 5.92
C GLY A 51 5.84 -9.59 5.55
N TRP A 52 5.02 -10.64 5.58
CA TRP A 52 3.57 -10.53 5.39
C TRP A 52 2.88 -9.74 6.50
N ILE A 53 3.21 -10.02 7.76
CA ILE A 53 2.67 -9.29 8.90
C ILE A 53 2.98 -7.79 8.75
N LEU A 54 4.23 -7.44 8.45
CA LEU A 54 4.66 -6.06 8.23
C LEU A 54 3.92 -5.40 7.08
N HIS A 55 3.71 -6.09 5.95
CA HIS A 55 2.94 -5.56 4.82
C HIS A 55 1.51 -5.18 5.22
N PHE A 56 0.82 -6.04 5.96
CA PHE A 56 -0.52 -5.75 6.47
C PHE A 56 -0.53 -4.64 7.53
N VAL A 57 0.47 -4.58 8.41
CA VAL A 57 0.65 -3.47 9.37
C VAL A 57 0.80 -2.15 8.63
N MET A 58 1.62 -2.08 7.58
CA MET A 58 1.77 -0.87 6.76
C MET A 58 0.45 -0.45 6.11
N GLY A 59 -0.34 -1.41 5.63
CA GLY A 59 -1.70 -1.15 5.15
C GLY A 59 -2.62 -0.52 6.18
N ILE A 60 -2.61 -1.04 7.40
CA ILE A 60 -3.38 -0.49 8.53
C ILE A 60 -2.91 0.92 8.87
N LEU A 61 -1.60 1.17 8.89
CA LEU A 61 -1.04 2.51 9.14
C LEU A 61 -1.45 3.51 8.05
N LEU A 62 -1.43 3.11 6.77
CA LEU A 62 -1.93 3.94 5.68
C LEU A 62 -3.43 4.22 5.81
N ALA A 63 -4.24 3.23 6.18
CA ALA A 63 -5.68 3.44 6.42
C ALA A 63 -5.97 4.32 7.66
N PHE A 64 -5.08 4.36 8.65
CA PHE A 64 -5.12 5.37 9.70
C PHE A 64 -4.74 6.75 9.18
N GLY A 65 -3.68 6.84 8.38
CA GLY A 65 -3.30 8.06 7.66
C GLY A 65 -4.47 8.63 6.85
N TYR A 66 -5.26 7.76 6.21
CA TYR A 66 -6.51 8.17 5.58
C TYR A 66 -7.49 8.81 6.57
N SER A 67 -7.90 8.05 7.59
CA SER A 67 -8.98 8.44 8.50
C SER A 67 -8.72 9.71 9.28
N TYR A 68 -7.46 9.94 9.66
CA TYR A 68 -7.05 10.96 10.62
C TYR A 68 -6.29 12.13 9.99
N VAL A 69 -5.64 11.94 8.84
CA VAL A 69 -4.85 12.98 8.18
C VAL A 69 -5.48 13.36 6.85
N PHE A 70 -5.64 12.41 5.93
CA PHE A 70 -6.06 12.72 4.56
C PHE A 70 -7.53 13.15 4.46
N ALA A 71 -8.45 12.37 5.03
CA ALA A 71 -9.89 12.62 4.89
C ALA A 71 -10.36 13.95 5.52
N PRO A 72 -9.84 14.38 6.69
CA PRO A 72 -10.15 15.71 7.23
C PRO A 72 -9.57 16.88 6.42
N SER A 73 -8.44 16.67 5.75
CA SER A 73 -7.72 17.74 5.03
C SER A 73 -8.09 17.86 3.54
N VAL A 74 -8.68 16.82 2.95
CA VAL A 74 -8.94 16.76 1.50
C VAL A 74 -10.44 16.68 1.22
N ASN A 75 -11.00 17.78 0.72
CA ASN A 75 -12.43 17.89 0.42
C ASN A 75 -12.76 17.47 -1.03
N ILE A 76 -12.79 16.16 -1.27
CA ILE A 76 -13.26 15.57 -2.53
C ILE A 76 -14.57 14.82 -2.27
N GLN A 77 -15.66 15.21 -2.93
CA GLN A 77 -16.98 14.58 -2.72
C GLN A 77 -17.10 13.22 -3.40
N ASN A 78 -16.53 13.05 -4.59
CA ASN A 78 -16.58 11.78 -5.32
C ASN A 78 -15.63 10.76 -4.67
N THR A 79 -16.20 9.74 -4.02
CA THR A 79 -15.44 8.69 -3.30
C THR A 79 -14.48 7.90 -4.18
N TRP A 80 -14.76 7.73 -5.49
CA TRP A 80 -13.83 7.06 -6.41
C TRP A 80 -12.61 7.93 -6.67
N ILE A 81 -12.82 9.21 -7.01
CA ILE A 81 -11.74 10.15 -7.26
C ILE A 81 -10.91 10.35 -5.98
N LYS A 82 -11.58 10.50 -4.82
CA LYS A 82 -10.90 10.59 -3.52
C LYS A 82 -10.03 9.37 -3.25
N GLY A 83 -10.53 8.17 -3.59
CA GLY A 83 -9.77 6.93 -3.53
C GLY A 83 -8.53 6.90 -4.42
N VAL A 84 -8.65 7.36 -5.67
CA VAL A 84 -7.50 7.48 -6.59
C VAL A 84 -6.47 8.46 -6.04
N VAL A 85 -6.88 9.65 -5.61
CA VAL A 85 -5.97 10.66 -5.06
C VAL A 85 -5.29 10.14 -3.79
N PHE A 86 -6.03 9.48 -2.90
CA PHE A 86 -5.45 8.86 -1.72
C PHE A 86 -4.48 7.72 -2.08
N GLY A 87 -4.79 6.91 -3.10
CA GLY A 87 -3.88 5.88 -3.60
C GLY A 87 -2.58 6.45 -4.16
N ILE A 88 -2.65 7.57 -4.89
CA ILE A 88 -1.46 8.31 -5.34
C ILE A 88 -0.65 8.81 -4.14
N ALA A 89 -1.30 9.39 -3.13
CA ALA A 89 -0.62 9.82 -1.91
C ALA A 89 0.05 8.63 -1.19
N ALA A 90 -0.64 7.49 -1.12
CA ALA A 90 -0.13 6.27 -0.48
C ALA A 90 1.11 5.71 -1.20
N VAL A 91 1.12 5.67 -2.54
CA VAL A 91 2.32 5.23 -3.27
C VAL A 91 3.49 6.19 -3.08
N VAL A 92 3.25 7.50 -3.01
CA VAL A 92 4.31 8.47 -2.69
C VAL A 92 4.91 8.19 -1.30
N VAL A 93 4.06 7.94 -0.30
CA VAL A 93 4.53 7.54 1.05
C VAL A 93 5.31 6.23 1.00
N ALA A 94 4.86 5.25 0.22
CA ALA A 94 5.56 3.97 0.05
C ALA A 94 6.94 4.14 -0.62
N GLN A 95 7.05 4.99 -1.65
CA GLN A 95 8.32 5.32 -2.30
C GLN A 95 9.31 5.98 -1.33
N ILE A 96 8.82 6.90 -0.51
CA ILE A 96 9.64 7.54 0.54
C ILE A 96 10.10 6.49 1.54
N GLY A 97 9.20 5.61 2.00
CA GLY A 97 9.51 4.50 2.91
C GLY A 97 10.58 3.57 2.35
N MET A 98 10.47 3.16 1.09
CA MET A 98 11.47 2.32 0.42
C MET A 98 12.82 3.02 0.29
N LYS A 99 12.83 4.32 -0.04
CA LYS A 99 14.09 5.08 -0.11
C LYS A 99 14.77 5.18 1.25
N LEU A 100 14.02 5.46 2.31
CA LEU A 100 14.54 5.52 3.68
C LEU A 100 15.06 4.17 4.14
N MET A 101 14.34 3.09 3.82
CA MET A 101 14.79 1.72 4.08
C MET A 101 16.11 1.43 3.38
N GLY A 102 16.26 1.78 2.10
CA GLY A 102 17.50 1.57 1.35
C GLY A 102 18.68 2.46 1.76
N MET A 103 18.47 3.46 2.63
CA MET A 103 19.55 4.23 3.26
C MET A 103 20.10 3.54 4.52
N VAL A 104 19.32 2.63 5.13
CA VAL A 104 19.64 1.97 6.39
C VAL A 104 19.93 0.47 6.21
N PHE A 105 19.24 -0.16 5.27
CA PHE A 105 19.29 -1.59 4.99
C PHE A 105 19.71 -1.85 3.56
N GLU A 106 20.31 -3.02 3.31
CA GLU A 106 20.58 -3.50 1.96
C GLU A 106 19.26 -3.94 1.31
N MET A 107 18.92 -3.33 0.18
CA MET A 107 17.69 -3.65 -0.55
C MET A 107 17.92 -4.88 -1.43
N PRO A 108 16.97 -5.83 -1.48
CA PRO A 108 17.06 -6.95 -2.40
C PRO A 108 17.01 -6.46 -3.86
N PRO A 109 17.52 -7.26 -4.81
CA PRO A 109 17.35 -6.97 -6.23
C PRO A 109 15.86 -6.88 -6.57
N MET A 110 15.52 -5.89 -7.40
CA MET A 110 14.16 -5.69 -7.89
C MET A 110 14.11 -5.92 -9.40
N ASP A 111 13.11 -6.66 -9.85
CA ASP A 111 12.91 -6.97 -11.27
C ASP A 111 12.39 -5.78 -12.08
N GLY A 112 12.55 -5.86 -13.41
CA GLY A 112 12.01 -4.89 -14.37
C GLY A 112 12.68 -3.51 -14.38
N SER A 113 12.24 -2.66 -15.31
CA SER A 113 12.71 -1.28 -15.40
C SER A 113 12.06 -0.40 -14.33
N ILE A 114 12.72 0.71 -13.96
CA ILE A 114 12.19 1.67 -12.99
C ILE A 114 10.77 2.15 -13.37
N PRO A 115 10.49 2.58 -14.62
CA PRO A 115 9.15 3.01 -15.01
C PRO A 115 8.09 1.92 -14.82
N MET A 116 8.41 0.67 -15.16
CA MET A 116 7.45 -0.43 -15.08
C MET A 116 7.10 -0.78 -13.63
N ARG A 117 8.09 -0.74 -12.73
CA ARG A 117 7.86 -0.91 -11.28
C ARG A 117 6.95 0.19 -10.72
N LEU A 118 7.17 1.44 -11.12
CA LEU A 118 6.35 2.57 -10.67
C LEU A 118 4.89 2.41 -11.10
N ILE A 119 4.66 1.97 -12.35
CA ILE A 119 3.30 1.71 -12.86
C ILE A 119 2.64 0.59 -12.06
N ALA A 120 3.33 -0.54 -11.87
CA ALA A 120 2.79 -1.68 -11.12
C ALA A 120 2.42 -1.28 -9.68
N MET A 121 3.29 -0.52 -9.00
CA MET A 121 3.00 0.00 -7.65
C MET A 121 1.84 0.99 -7.64
N LEU A 122 1.79 1.91 -8.61
CA LEU A 122 0.71 2.89 -8.69
C LEU A 122 -0.65 2.22 -8.85
N ILE A 123 -0.77 1.23 -9.74
CA ILE A 123 -2.01 0.48 -9.94
C ILE A 123 -2.46 -0.18 -8.63
N GLY A 124 -1.54 -0.88 -7.95
CA GLY A 124 -1.83 -1.52 -6.67
C GLY A 124 -2.33 -0.52 -5.62
N HIS A 125 -1.66 0.62 -5.49
CA HIS A 125 -2.02 1.63 -4.50
C HIS A 125 -3.30 2.41 -4.85
N ILE A 126 -3.64 2.57 -6.13
CA ILE A 126 -4.95 3.09 -6.54
C ILE A 126 -6.07 2.15 -6.06
N VAL A 127 -5.90 0.84 -6.26
CA VAL A 127 -6.85 -0.16 -5.76
C VAL A 127 -6.95 -0.10 -4.24
N PHE A 128 -5.80 -0.06 -3.54
CA PHE A 128 -5.75 0.12 -2.09
C PHE A 128 -6.53 1.38 -1.65
N GLY A 129 -6.29 2.51 -2.32
CA GLY A 129 -6.91 3.79 -1.99
C GLY A 129 -8.42 3.75 -2.16
N ILE A 130 -8.91 3.26 -3.31
CA ILE A 130 -10.34 3.11 -3.60
C ILE A 130 -11.02 2.24 -2.53
N VAL A 131 -10.47 1.06 -2.24
CA VAL A 131 -11.04 0.13 -1.26
C VAL A 131 -11.07 0.75 0.15
N THR A 132 -9.99 1.43 0.54
CA THR A 132 -9.90 2.13 1.83
C THR A 132 -11.01 3.18 1.98
N VAL A 133 -11.16 4.06 0.98
CA VAL A 133 -12.17 5.12 0.98
C VAL A 133 -13.59 4.55 1.01
N LYS A 134 -13.85 3.49 0.24
CA LYS A 134 -15.17 2.85 0.19
C LYS A 134 -15.59 2.26 1.53
N ILE A 135 -14.66 1.61 2.25
CA ILE A 135 -14.96 1.00 3.55
C ILE A 135 -15.14 2.06 4.64
N ILE A 136 -14.31 3.11 4.63
CA ILE A 136 -14.34 4.14 5.66
C ILE A 136 -15.53 5.09 5.45
N GLY A 137 -15.86 5.42 4.20
CA GLY A 137 -17.11 6.07 3.80
C GLY A 137 -17.18 7.59 4.02
N LYS A 138 -16.04 8.27 4.14
CA LYS A 138 -15.94 9.73 4.25
C LYS A 138 -14.73 10.21 3.47
#